data_AF-A0A6G6Z606-F1
#
_entry.id   AF-A0A6G6Z606-F1
#
_cell.length_a   1.000
_cell.length_b   1.000
_cell.length_c   1.000
_cell.angle_alpha   90.00
_cell.angle_beta   90.00
_cell.angle_gamma   90.00
#
_symmetry.space_group_name_H-M   'P 1'
#
loop_
_entity.id
_entity.type
_entity.pdbx_description
1 polymer ?
#
loop_
_entity_poly.entity_id
_entity_poly.type
_entity_poly.pdbx_seq_one_letter_code
_entity_poly.pdbx_strand_id
1 'polypeptide(L)'
;MVPDSLTARLNDKNSRQDPGRGDGLALGRDLRLDVCRGIALWCIFLDHIPNNVFSWLTLRHYGFSDAAEVFMFVSGVTCALSYGAVRRREGWWAVFAHTLLRGWEIYAAFLILTITLVVVVHASGRDRFADEANVKILLQQPGAALTHAAILMYRPMNTDVLPTFVLFHLSFAPAPWGILKFPNASLLTSASIYALVQLYGWNLPEWPVISGISIRLLWQFLVVLGAWWAIRGYRMFWPKIVSWPVVLLATAYLGFGLMITLSWEVEPLAAAIPGYITRLIYPIDKPDLGLLRLLHFLAIAIVVAKFVPPNWRGFTMVGLIHCGERSLETYCAAVVLSLLASWYLVEVSDSIAAQFVVSATGVAALVLFATCMAWIGKRSRQHPKLL
;
A
#
# COMPACT_ATOMS: atom_id res chain seq x y z
N MET A 1 11.94 -12.66 79.53
CA MET A 1 11.51 -12.61 78.12
C MET A 1 12.73 -12.24 77.29
N VAL A 2 13.33 -13.23 76.66
CA VAL A 2 14.29 -13.13 75.53
C VAL A 2 13.45 -13.15 74.23
N PRO A 3 13.86 -12.68 73.03
CA PRO A 3 15.07 -11.93 72.58
C PRO A 3 14.71 -10.57 71.88
N ASP A 4 15.66 -9.63 71.70
CA ASP A 4 16.68 -9.51 70.61
C ASP A 4 16.05 -9.56 69.21
N SER A 5 16.44 -8.82 68.17
CA SER A 5 17.65 -8.08 67.78
C SER A 5 17.38 -7.55 66.36
N LEU A 6 18.30 -6.76 65.79
CA LEU A 6 18.35 -6.28 64.39
C LEU A 6 17.22 -5.30 64.02
N THR A 7 17.53 -4.02 63.88
CA THR A 7 18.12 -3.57 62.62
C THR A 7 18.90 -2.28 62.83
N ALA A 8 20.22 -2.45 62.85
CA ALA A 8 21.17 -1.39 62.64
C ALA A 8 21.01 -0.79 61.24
N ARG A 9 21.20 0.53 61.18
CA ARG A 9 21.96 1.28 60.18
C ARG A 9 22.46 0.44 58.99
N LEU A 10 22.14 0.89 57.77
CA LEU A 10 23.11 1.29 56.72
C LEU A 10 22.40 1.55 55.37
N ASN A 11 22.89 2.58 54.68
CA ASN A 11 22.71 2.96 53.27
C ASN A 11 21.31 3.51 52.87
N ASP A 12 21.15 4.79 52.53
CA ASP A 12 21.84 5.59 51.50
C ASP A 12 21.88 4.92 50.11
N LYS A 13 20.84 5.19 49.30
CA LYS A 13 20.88 5.47 47.85
C LYS A 13 19.47 5.46 47.24
N ASN A 14 19.26 6.38 46.29
CA ASN A 14 18.15 6.49 45.33
C ASN A 14 16.83 7.12 45.79
N SER A 15 16.85 8.44 45.98
CA SER A 15 15.73 9.29 45.52
C SER A 15 15.89 9.59 44.02
N ARG A 16 15.60 8.59 43.16
CA ARG A 16 15.34 8.85 41.74
C ARG A 16 13.86 9.11 41.59
N GLN A 17 13.53 10.34 41.20
CA GLN A 17 12.23 10.73 40.67
C GLN A 17 11.78 9.71 39.62
N ASP A 18 10.61 9.12 39.82
CA ASP A 18 9.91 8.29 38.84
C ASP A 18 8.87 9.17 38.14
N PRO A 19 9.12 9.71 36.92
CA PRO A 19 8.11 10.40 36.14
C PRO A 19 7.31 9.34 35.39
N GLY A 20 6.51 8.56 36.12
CA GLY A 20 5.86 7.35 35.62
C GLY A 20 4.33 7.38 35.61
N ARG A 21 3.68 8.53 35.83
CA ARG A 21 2.20 8.62 35.81
C ARG A 21 1.72 9.96 35.24
N GLY A 22 1.54 9.97 33.93
CA GLY A 22 0.91 11.04 33.16
C GLY A 22 1.03 10.75 31.67
N ASP A 23 -0.10 10.53 31.02
CA ASP A 23 -0.30 10.34 29.57
C ASP A 23 0.28 9.07 28.93
N GLY A 24 -0.60 8.08 28.79
CA GLY A 24 -0.45 6.94 27.90
C GLY A 24 -0.50 7.33 26.42
N LEU A 25 0.47 8.14 25.97
CA LEU A 25 0.81 8.25 24.56
C LEU A 25 1.34 6.89 24.10
N ALA A 26 0.64 6.30 23.14
CA ALA A 26 1.02 5.10 22.42
C ALA A 26 2.54 4.96 22.24
N LEU A 27 3.19 4.15 23.07
CA LEU A 27 4.56 3.70 22.85
C LEU A 27 4.59 2.92 21.52
N GLY A 28 5.04 3.57 20.43
CA GLY A 28 5.66 2.90 19.28
C GLY A 28 4.90 2.83 17.94
N ARG A 29 4.06 3.81 17.57
CA ARG A 29 3.54 3.93 16.19
C ARG A 29 4.32 4.97 15.38
N ASP A 30 4.92 4.56 14.26
CA ASP A 30 5.65 5.48 13.37
C ASP A 30 4.68 6.19 12.41
N LEU A 31 4.29 7.42 12.77
CA LEU A 31 3.35 8.24 11.99
C LEU A 31 3.83 8.53 10.57
N ARG A 32 5.14 8.44 10.29
CA ARG A 32 5.68 8.66 8.94
C ARG A 32 5.18 7.59 7.98
N LEU A 33 5.03 6.35 8.45
CA LEU A 33 4.50 5.25 7.64
C LEU A 33 3.02 5.47 7.31
N ASP A 34 2.25 6.04 8.24
CA ASP A 34 0.85 6.39 7.99
C ASP A 34 0.76 7.57 7.01
N VAL A 35 1.59 8.61 7.13
CA VAL A 35 1.66 9.70 6.13
C VAL A 35 2.01 9.16 4.74
N CYS A 36 3.04 8.32 4.61
CA CYS A 36 3.42 7.74 3.32
C CYS A 36 2.26 6.94 2.70
N ARG A 37 1.53 6.18 3.52
CA ARG A 37 0.33 5.45 3.06
C ARG A 37 -0.78 6.40 2.63
N GLY A 38 -1.05 7.45 3.39
CA GLY A 38 -2.03 8.47 3.04
C GLY A 38 -1.72 9.12 1.70
N ILE A 39 -0.46 9.49 1.47
CA ILE A 39 -0.01 10.09 0.20
C ILE A 39 -0.23 9.08 -0.93
N ALA A 40 0.20 7.83 -0.72
CA ALA A 40 0.02 6.78 -1.73
C ALA A 40 -1.47 6.58 -2.07
N LEU A 41 -2.37 6.61 -1.08
CA LEU A 41 -3.82 6.50 -1.30
C LEU A 41 -4.40 7.68 -2.08
N TRP A 42 -3.93 8.90 -1.83
CA TRP A 42 -4.35 10.06 -2.62
C TRP A 42 -3.84 9.98 -4.06
N CYS A 43 -2.58 9.57 -4.27
CA CYS A 43 -2.05 9.34 -5.60
C CYS A 43 -2.84 8.26 -6.34
N ILE A 44 -3.11 7.11 -5.69
CA ILE A 44 -3.94 6.04 -6.23
C ILE A 44 -5.31 6.61 -6.65
N PHE A 45 -6.00 7.35 -5.78
CA PHE A 45 -7.27 7.98 -6.12
C PHE A 45 -7.19 8.85 -7.38
N LEU A 46 -6.23 9.77 -7.45
CA LEU A 46 -6.08 10.69 -8.58
C LEU A 46 -5.70 9.96 -9.88
N ASP A 47 -4.83 8.95 -9.79
CA ASP A 47 -4.36 8.14 -10.92
C ASP A 47 -5.44 7.25 -11.53
N HIS A 48 -6.52 7.03 -10.78
CA HIS A 48 -7.63 6.17 -11.16
C HIS A 48 -8.79 6.94 -11.81
N ILE A 49 -8.71 8.27 -11.82
CA ILE A 49 -9.63 9.12 -12.59
C ILE A 49 -9.06 9.26 -14.01
N PRO A 50 -9.73 8.73 -15.05
CA PRO A 50 -9.25 8.79 -16.42
C PRO A 50 -9.19 10.25 -16.91
N ASN A 51 -8.18 10.56 -17.71
CA ASN A 51 -7.96 11.89 -18.33
C ASN A 51 -7.90 13.07 -17.33
N ASN A 52 -7.56 12.81 -16.07
CA ASN A 52 -7.45 13.84 -15.04
C ASN A 52 -6.07 14.51 -15.08
N VAL A 53 -6.02 15.82 -15.32
CA VAL A 53 -4.81 16.66 -15.29
C VAL A 53 -4.15 16.62 -13.92
N PHE A 54 -4.92 16.46 -12.84
CA PHE A 54 -4.35 16.37 -11.49
C PHE A 54 -3.62 15.04 -11.21
N SER A 55 -3.75 14.04 -12.10
CA SER A 55 -2.87 12.86 -12.06
C SER A 55 -1.40 13.24 -12.29
N TRP A 56 -1.09 14.36 -12.94
CA TRP A 56 0.29 14.87 -13.08
C TRP A 56 0.93 15.27 -11.75
N LEU A 57 0.18 15.39 -10.66
CA LEU A 57 0.76 15.61 -9.32
C LEU A 57 1.28 14.32 -8.67
N THR A 58 1.02 13.16 -9.27
CA THR A 58 1.40 11.86 -8.72
C THR A 58 2.70 11.35 -9.32
N LEU A 59 3.26 10.29 -8.73
CA LEU A 59 4.49 9.67 -9.21
C LEU A 59 4.34 9.02 -10.60
N ARG A 60 3.12 8.74 -11.05
CA ARG A 60 2.82 7.93 -12.23
C ARG A 60 3.41 8.48 -13.54
N HIS A 61 3.56 9.80 -13.64
CA HIS A 61 4.05 10.46 -14.87
C HIS A 61 5.56 10.71 -14.87
N TYR A 62 6.21 10.54 -13.73
CA TYR A 62 7.61 10.93 -13.53
C TYR A 62 8.59 9.76 -13.49
N GLY A 63 8.15 8.57 -13.91
CA GLY A 63 9.01 7.41 -14.08
C GLY A 63 8.23 6.09 -14.12
N PHE A 64 8.94 4.97 -13.98
CA PHE A 64 8.37 3.65 -14.24
C PHE A 64 7.44 3.12 -13.13
N SER A 65 7.62 3.58 -11.88
CA SER A 65 6.82 3.13 -10.74
C SER A 65 5.75 4.15 -10.37
N ASP A 66 4.67 3.71 -9.72
CA ASP A 66 3.62 4.57 -9.21
C ASP A 66 3.51 4.48 -7.67
N ALA A 67 2.39 4.99 -7.14
CA ALA A 67 2.15 4.98 -5.70
C ALA A 67 1.86 3.58 -5.13
N ALA A 68 1.52 2.60 -5.97
CA ALA A 68 1.23 1.24 -5.53
C ALA A 68 2.49 0.54 -4.99
N GLU A 69 3.67 0.74 -5.59
CA GLU A 69 4.90 0.15 -5.07
C GLU A 69 5.24 0.68 -3.67
N VAL A 70 5.05 1.99 -3.45
CA VAL A 70 5.20 2.63 -2.14
C VAL A 70 4.21 2.03 -1.14
N PHE A 71 2.94 1.91 -1.53
CA PHE A 71 1.90 1.35 -0.67
C PHE A 71 2.19 -0.10 -0.25
N MET A 72 2.65 -0.93 -1.19
CA MET A 72 2.98 -2.34 -0.95
C MET A 72 4.21 -2.49 -0.05
N PHE A 73 5.29 -1.77 -0.33
CA PHE A 73 6.50 -1.80 0.49
C PHE A 73 6.25 -1.31 1.91
N VAL A 74 5.60 -0.15 2.08
CA VAL A 74 5.28 0.41 3.41
C VAL A 74 4.35 -0.54 4.17
N SER A 75 3.44 -1.21 3.47
CA SER A 75 2.60 -2.22 4.11
C SER A 75 3.40 -3.39 4.67
N GLY A 76 4.38 -3.90 3.92
CA GLY A 76 5.37 -4.85 4.44
C GLY A 76 6.07 -4.38 5.72
N VAL A 77 6.61 -3.15 5.70
CA VAL A 77 7.27 -2.53 6.87
C VAL A 77 6.35 -2.53 8.10
N THR A 78 5.12 -2.04 7.95
CA THR A 78 4.18 -1.94 9.08
C THR A 78 3.70 -3.29 9.59
N CYS A 79 3.53 -4.29 8.70
CA CYS A 79 3.18 -5.66 9.09
C CYS A 79 4.29 -6.26 9.96
N ALA A 80 5.55 -6.13 9.55
CA ALA A 80 6.69 -6.63 10.32
C ALA A 80 6.81 -5.96 11.71
N LEU A 81 6.60 -4.65 11.78
CA LEU A 81 6.64 -3.92 13.05
C LEU A 81 5.48 -4.33 13.98
N SER A 82 4.26 -4.38 13.44
CA SER A 82 3.04 -4.72 14.19
C SER A 82 3.06 -6.16 14.69
N TYR A 83 3.27 -7.13 13.80
CA TYR A 83 3.32 -8.54 14.17
C TYR A 83 4.56 -8.87 15.01
N GLY A 84 5.67 -8.17 14.80
CA GLY A 84 6.83 -8.25 15.69
C GLY A 84 6.52 -7.81 17.12
N ALA A 85 5.71 -6.76 17.30
CA ALA A 85 5.26 -6.31 18.61
C ALA A 85 4.28 -7.29 19.26
N VAL A 86 3.27 -7.77 18.51
CA VAL A 86 2.31 -8.79 18.98
C VAL A 86 3.05 -10.06 19.41
N ARG A 87 3.99 -10.56 18.59
CA ARG A 87 4.81 -11.73 18.93
C ARG A 87 5.51 -11.60 20.29
N ARG A 88 6.06 -10.41 20.59
CA ARG A 88 6.80 -10.18 21.85
C ARG A 88 5.87 -10.10 23.06
N ARG A 89 4.62 -9.68 22.88
CA ARG A 89 3.65 -9.49 23.97
C ARG A 89 2.81 -10.74 24.24
N GLU A 90 2.36 -11.41 23.18
CA GLU A 90 1.29 -12.42 23.24
C GLU A 90 1.68 -13.75 22.56
N GLY A 91 2.89 -13.83 21.99
CA GLY A 91 3.42 -15.04 21.37
C GLY A 91 2.94 -15.29 19.94
N TRP A 92 3.26 -16.48 19.42
CA TRP A 92 3.01 -16.83 18.02
C TRP A 92 1.55 -17.04 17.68
N TRP A 93 0.77 -17.57 18.63
CA TRP A 93 -0.66 -17.82 18.40
C TRP A 93 -1.43 -16.54 18.14
N ALA A 94 -1.13 -15.48 18.89
CA ALA A 94 -1.70 -14.15 18.66
C ALA A 94 -1.34 -13.61 17.26
N VAL A 95 -0.09 -13.77 16.81
CA VAL A 95 0.31 -13.37 15.45
C VAL A 95 -0.52 -14.09 14.39
N PHE A 96 -0.73 -15.40 14.54
CA PHE A 96 -1.55 -16.17 13.60
C PHE A 96 -3.00 -15.72 13.60
N ALA A 97 -3.61 -15.56 14.79
CA ALA A 97 -4.99 -15.08 14.92
C ALA A 97 -5.17 -13.68 14.31
N HIS A 98 -4.28 -12.74 14.63
CA HIS A 98 -4.32 -11.38 14.07
C HIS A 98 -4.13 -11.37 12.55
N THR A 99 -3.23 -12.21 12.02
CA THR A 99 -3.01 -12.31 10.57
C THR A 99 -4.25 -12.85 9.86
N LEU A 100 -4.88 -13.91 10.41
CA LEU A 100 -6.08 -14.51 9.84
C LEU A 100 -7.27 -13.56 9.88
N LEU A 101 -7.51 -12.92 11.02
CA LEU A 101 -8.57 -11.91 11.15
C LEU A 101 -8.34 -10.76 10.17
N ARG A 102 -7.11 -10.27 10.04
CA ARG A 102 -6.79 -9.22 9.08
C ARG A 102 -6.98 -9.68 7.64
N GLY A 103 -6.59 -10.90 7.30
CA GLY A 103 -6.83 -11.48 5.98
C GLY A 103 -8.33 -11.56 5.66
N TRP A 104 -9.13 -11.98 6.64
CA TRP A 104 -10.59 -12.01 6.53
C TRP A 104 -11.22 -10.62 6.36
N GLU A 105 -10.77 -9.62 7.12
CA GLU A 105 -11.23 -8.23 6.96
C GLU A 105 -10.99 -7.71 5.55
N ILE A 106 -9.81 -7.95 4.98
CA ILE A 106 -9.45 -7.52 3.63
C ILE A 106 -10.29 -8.29 2.59
N TYR A 107 -10.52 -9.59 2.82
CA TYR A 107 -11.36 -10.42 1.96
C TYR A 107 -12.82 -9.94 1.94
N ALA A 108 -13.40 -9.70 3.11
CA ALA A 108 -14.75 -9.16 3.23
C ALA A 108 -14.85 -7.77 2.60
N ALA A 109 -13.86 -6.89 2.82
CA ALA A 109 -13.80 -5.58 2.20
C ALA A 109 -13.73 -5.66 0.66
N PHE A 110 -12.98 -6.61 0.12
CA PHE A 110 -12.93 -6.85 -1.33
C PHE A 110 -14.29 -7.28 -1.90
N LEU A 111 -15.00 -8.20 -1.24
CA LEU A 111 -16.33 -8.63 -1.68
C LEU A 111 -17.36 -7.50 -1.57
N ILE A 112 -17.37 -6.76 -0.47
CA ILE A 112 -18.25 -5.60 -0.27
C ILE A 112 -17.96 -4.53 -1.32
N LEU A 113 -16.69 -4.22 -1.59
CA LEU A 113 -16.30 -3.28 -2.63
C LEU A 113 -16.78 -3.75 -4.00
N THR A 114 -16.59 -5.02 -4.33
CA THR A 114 -17.06 -5.60 -5.61
C THR A 114 -18.56 -5.42 -5.78
N ILE A 115 -19.35 -5.77 -4.76
CA ILE A 115 -20.81 -5.58 -4.78
C ILE A 115 -21.16 -4.09 -4.87
N THR A 116 -20.46 -3.22 -4.15
CA THR A 116 -20.70 -1.77 -4.16
C THR A 116 -20.48 -1.18 -5.56
N LEU A 117 -19.40 -1.57 -6.25
CA LEU A 117 -19.12 -1.12 -7.62
C LEU A 117 -20.23 -1.55 -8.57
N VAL A 118 -20.72 -2.79 -8.43
CA VAL A 118 -21.82 -3.33 -9.24
C VAL A 118 -23.11 -2.55 -9.00
N VAL A 119 -23.45 -2.26 -7.75
CA VAL A 119 -24.64 -1.48 -7.39
C VAL A 119 -24.55 -0.06 -7.95
N VAL A 120 -23.40 0.61 -7.80
CA VAL A 120 -23.18 1.97 -8.33
C VAL A 120 -23.30 1.98 -9.86
N VAL A 121 -22.69 1.01 -10.55
CA VAL A 121 -22.76 0.92 -12.00
C VAL A 121 -24.18 0.58 -12.47
N HIS A 122 -24.85 -0.37 -11.83
CA HIS A 122 -26.22 -0.73 -12.17
C HIS A 122 -27.17 0.46 -11.99
N ALA A 123 -27.05 1.20 -10.88
CA ALA A 123 -27.85 2.39 -10.62
C ALA A 123 -27.61 3.53 -11.64
N SER A 124 -26.42 3.58 -12.25
CA SER A 124 -26.12 4.55 -13.31
C SER A 124 -26.87 4.26 -14.63
N GLY A 125 -27.31 3.01 -14.84
CA GLY A 125 -28.06 2.58 -16.02
C GLY A 125 -27.30 2.61 -17.35
N ARG A 126 -25.95 2.64 -17.33
CA ARG A 126 -25.12 2.86 -18.53
C ARG A 126 -24.09 1.76 -18.78
N ASP A 127 -24.14 1.16 -19.96
CA ASP A 127 -23.27 0.04 -20.35
C ASP A 127 -21.79 0.42 -20.48
N ARG A 128 -21.48 1.64 -20.96
CA ARG A 128 -20.09 2.13 -21.07
C ARG A 128 -19.37 2.12 -19.72
N PHE A 129 -20.10 2.44 -18.66
CA PHE A 129 -19.57 2.48 -17.30
C PHE A 129 -19.31 1.07 -16.73
N ALA A 130 -20.08 0.09 -17.19
CA ALA A 130 -19.86 -1.31 -16.85
C ALA A 130 -18.60 -1.88 -17.51
N ASP A 131 -18.29 -1.45 -18.73
CA ASP A 131 -17.03 -1.79 -19.42
C ASP A 131 -15.82 -1.15 -18.72
N GLU A 132 -15.86 0.16 -18.45
CA GLU A 132 -14.76 0.90 -17.82
C GLU A 132 -14.44 0.41 -16.40
N ALA A 133 -15.45 -0.01 -15.63
CA ALA A 133 -15.25 -0.59 -14.30
C ALA A 133 -14.91 -2.11 -14.31
N ASN A 134 -14.88 -2.74 -15.49
CA ASN A 134 -14.78 -4.19 -15.69
C ASN A 134 -15.87 -4.99 -14.93
N VAL A 135 -17.05 -4.40 -14.71
CA VAL A 135 -18.18 -5.06 -14.03
C VAL A 135 -19.23 -5.61 -15.00
N LYS A 136 -19.10 -5.34 -16.30
CA LYS A 136 -20.05 -5.82 -17.32
C LYS A 136 -20.23 -7.34 -17.30
N ILE A 137 -19.13 -8.08 -17.17
CA ILE A 137 -19.16 -9.55 -17.05
C ILE A 137 -19.94 -9.98 -15.80
N LEU A 138 -19.83 -9.22 -14.70
CA LEU A 138 -20.57 -9.52 -13.49
C LEU A 138 -22.06 -9.17 -13.62
N LEU A 139 -22.41 -8.09 -14.33
CA LEU A 139 -23.80 -7.77 -14.65
C LEU A 139 -24.45 -8.82 -15.58
N GLN A 140 -23.67 -9.35 -16.53
CA GLN A 140 -24.14 -10.36 -17.48
C GLN A 140 -24.21 -11.78 -16.88
N GLN A 141 -23.25 -12.15 -16.03
CA GLN A 141 -23.12 -13.48 -15.45
C GLN A 141 -22.86 -13.41 -13.93
N PRO A 142 -23.84 -12.93 -13.13
CA PRO A 142 -23.62 -12.62 -11.71
C PRO A 142 -23.20 -13.83 -10.89
N GLY A 143 -23.82 -15.00 -11.10
CA GLY A 143 -23.47 -16.21 -10.37
C GLY A 143 -22.03 -16.67 -10.61
N ALA A 144 -21.60 -16.70 -11.88
CA ALA A 144 -20.24 -17.08 -12.24
C ALA A 144 -19.22 -16.05 -11.77
N ALA A 145 -19.46 -14.77 -12.02
CA ALA A 145 -18.54 -13.70 -11.63
C ALA A 145 -18.39 -13.56 -10.11
N LEU A 146 -19.47 -13.68 -9.33
CA LEU A 146 -19.41 -13.68 -7.87
C LEU A 146 -18.68 -14.91 -7.32
N THR A 147 -18.86 -16.09 -7.95
CA THR A 147 -18.12 -17.30 -7.58
C THR A 147 -16.63 -17.10 -7.82
N HIS A 148 -16.25 -16.58 -8.99
CA HIS A 148 -14.85 -16.29 -9.31
C HIS A 148 -14.27 -15.15 -8.46
N ALA A 149 -15.09 -14.17 -8.04
CA ALA A 149 -14.68 -13.14 -7.10
C ALA A 149 -14.40 -13.74 -5.72
N ALA A 150 -15.28 -14.64 -5.25
CA ALA A 150 -15.14 -15.31 -3.95
C ALA A 150 -13.86 -16.14 -3.85
N ILE A 151 -13.39 -16.73 -4.96
CA ILE A 151 -12.10 -17.44 -5.03
C ILE A 151 -10.94 -16.56 -5.54
N LEU A 152 -11.13 -15.24 -5.61
CA LEU A 152 -10.12 -14.22 -5.99
C LEU A 152 -9.60 -14.31 -7.44
N MET A 153 -10.34 -14.98 -8.32
CA MET A 153 -10.03 -15.11 -9.75
C MET A 153 -10.66 -14.02 -10.63
N TYR A 154 -11.75 -13.39 -10.19
CA TYR A 154 -12.39 -12.25 -10.86
C TYR A 154 -12.24 -10.98 -10.04
N ARG A 155 -11.97 -9.86 -10.72
CA ARG A 155 -11.67 -8.55 -10.09
C ARG A 155 -12.22 -7.41 -10.94
N PRO A 156 -13.04 -6.52 -10.37
CA PRO A 156 -13.34 -5.22 -10.98
C PRO A 156 -12.06 -4.39 -11.15
N MET A 157 -12.09 -3.42 -12.05
CA MET A 157 -10.95 -2.52 -12.28
C MET A 157 -10.50 -1.89 -10.96
N ASN A 158 -9.18 -1.75 -10.79
CA ASN A 158 -8.56 -1.09 -9.65
C ASN A 158 -8.80 -1.76 -8.27
N THR A 159 -9.20 -3.02 -8.25
CA THR A 159 -9.34 -3.79 -7.00
C THR A 159 -8.16 -4.73 -6.75
N ASP A 160 -7.17 -4.75 -7.65
CA ASP A 160 -6.11 -5.77 -7.73
C ASP A 160 -5.20 -5.88 -6.51
N VAL A 161 -5.05 -4.77 -5.79
CA VAL A 161 -4.26 -4.69 -4.57
C VAL A 161 -4.88 -5.56 -3.48
N LEU A 162 -6.22 -5.59 -3.35
CA LEU A 162 -6.90 -6.29 -2.25
C LEU A 162 -6.71 -7.80 -2.30
N PRO A 163 -7.02 -8.52 -3.41
CA PRO A 163 -6.75 -9.95 -3.52
C PRO A 163 -5.29 -10.30 -3.27
N THR A 164 -4.35 -9.43 -3.67
CA THR A 164 -2.92 -9.64 -3.37
C THR A 164 -2.67 -9.65 -1.88
N PHE A 165 -3.24 -8.71 -1.13
CA PHE A 165 -3.14 -8.67 0.32
C PHE A 165 -3.89 -9.81 1.00
N VAL A 166 -5.05 -10.22 0.50
CA VAL A 166 -5.77 -11.40 0.98
C VAL A 166 -4.87 -12.61 0.81
N LEU A 167 -4.34 -12.86 -0.39
CA LEU A 167 -3.42 -13.96 -0.62
C LEU A 167 -2.20 -13.84 0.28
N PHE A 168 -1.60 -12.67 0.48
CA PHE A 168 -0.44 -12.54 1.36
C PHE A 168 -0.74 -12.87 2.85
N HIS A 169 -1.92 -12.51 3.35
CA HIS A 169 -2.33 -12.78 4.72
C HIS A 169 -2.94 -14.18 4.91
N LEU A 170 -3.58 -14.72 3.87
CA LEU A 170 -4.33 -15.98 3.87
C LEU A 170 -3.50 -17.16 3.35
N SER A 171 -2.52 -16.92 2.47
CA SER A 171 -1.43 -17.86 2.18
C SER A 171 -0.71 -18.05 3.50
N PHE A 172 -1.16 -19.09 4.18
CA PHE A 172 -1.33 -19.22 5.62
C PHE A 172 -0.27 -18.52 6.48
N ALA A 173 -0.61 -18.25 7.75
CA ALA A 173 0.27 -18.27 8.91
C ALA A 173 1.82 -18.36 8.67
N PRO A 174 2.39 -19.39 7.99
CA PRO A 174 3.77 -19.43 7.53
C PRO A 174 4.37 -18.17 6.90
N ALA A 175 3.68 -17.31 6.15
CA ALA A 175 4.34 -16.18 5.48
C ALA A 175 4.83 -15.11 6.50
N PRO A 176 3.98 -14.53 7.35
CA PRO A 176 4.43 -13.70 8.48
C PRO A 176 5.28 -14.44 9.51
N TRP A 177 5.06 -15.75 9.68
CA TRP A 177 5.92 -16.54 10.56
C TRP A 177 7.34 -16.69 10.02
N GLY A 178 7.46 -17.02 8.74
CA GLY A 178 8.71 -17.19 8.02
C GLY A 178 9.49 -15.89 8.02
N ILE A 179 8.84 -14.76 7.74
CA ILE A 179 9.55 -13.48 7.68
C ILE A 179 10.08 -13.03 9.05
N LEU A 180 9.33 -13.31 10.12
CA LEU A 180 9.72 -12.95 11.49
C LEU A 180 10.74 -13.94 12.09
N LYS A 181 10.79 -15.19 11.63
CA LYS A 181 11.71 -16.23 12.13
C LYS A 181 12.97 -16.39 11.27
N PHE A 182 12.80 -16.37 9.94
CA PHE A 182 13.82 -16.59 8.93
C PHE A 182 13.79 -15.49 7.83
N PRO A 183 14.00 -14.21 8.19
CA PRO A 183 13.81 -13.08 7.27
C PRO A 183 14.59 -13.23 5.95
N ASN A 184 15.85 -13.69 6.00
CA ASN A 184 16.67 -13.86 4.79
C ASN A 184 16.15 -14.99 3.89
N ALA A 185 15.70 -16.10 4.48
CA ALA A 185 15.13 -17.20 3.71
C ALA A 185 13.82 -16.78 3.05
N SER A 186 12.95 -16.06 3.77
CA SER A 186 11.71 -15.53 3.20
C SER A 186 11.96 -14.54 2.07
N LEU A 187 12.96 -13.66 2.19
CA LEU A 187 13.33 -12.77 1.10
C LEU A 187 13.86 -13.55 -0.11
N LEU A 188 14.70 -14.56 0.11
CA LEU A 188 15.23 -15.40 -0.96
C LEU A 188 14.11 -16.16 -1.68
N THR A 189 13.21 -16.82 -0.94
CA THR A 189 12.04 -17.50 -1.50
C THR A 189 11.16 -16.54 -2.29
N SER A 190 10.91 -15.35 -1.75
CA SER A 190 10.14 -14.32 -2.41
C SER A 190 10.79 -13.82 -3.70
N ALA A 191 12.11 -13.62 -3.70
CA ALA A 191 12.90 -13.26 -4.87
C ALA A 191 12.94 -14.38 -5.92
N SER A 192 13.00 -15.64 -5.49
CA SER A 192 12.93 -16.80 -6.38
C SER A 192 11.56 -16.90 -7.06
N ILE A 193 10.46 -16.73 -6.32
CA ILE A 193 9.11 -16.67 -6.92
C ILE A 193 9.05 -15.54 -7.94
N TYR A 194 9.53 -14.34 -7.58
CA TYR A 194 9.59 -13.20 -8.49
C TYR A 194 10.38 -13.55 -9.78
N ALA A 195 11.58 -14.11 -9.65
CA ALA A 195 12.40 -14.49 -10.80
C ALA A 195 11.77 -15.60 -11.65
N LEU A 196 11.19 -16.64 -11.04
CA LEU A 196 10.52 -17.72 -11.74
C LEU A 196 9.33 -17.19 -12.55
N VAL A 197 8.55 -16.30 -11.95
CA VAL A 197 7.44 -15.67 -12.64
C VAL A 197 7.95 -14.84 -13.84
N GLN A 198 8.98 -14.01 -13.66
CA GLN A 198 9.55 -13.20 -14.75
C GLN A 198 10.15 -14.05 -15.88
N LEU A 199 10.70 -15.23 -15.58
CA LEU A 199 11.38 -16.10 -16.55
C LEU A 199 10.44 -17.06 -17.26
N TYR A 200 9.47 -17.62 -16.53
CA TYR A 200 8.60 -18.71 -17.02
C TYR A 200 7.15 -18.28 -17.27
N GLY A 201 6.80 -17.02 -16.97
CA GLY A 201 5.43 -16.53 -17.12
C GLY A 201 4.42 -17.28 -16.25
N TRP A 202 4.84 -17.70 -15.04
CA TRP A 202 3.98 -18.45 -14.12
C TRP A 202 2.86 -17.58 -13.60
N ASN A 203 1.64 -17.88 -14.05
CA ASN A 203 0.47 -17.05 -13.85
C ASN A 203 -0.57 -17.77 -13.00
N LEU A 204 -1.16 -17.06 -12.03
CA LEU A 204 -2.37 -17.57 -11.38
C LEU A 204 -3.52 -17.54 -12.40
N PRO A 205 -4.42 -18.54 -12.38
CA PRO A 205 -5.60 -18.51 -13.23
C PRO A 205 -6.43 -17.23 -12.98
N GLU A 206 -6.81 -16.56 -14.06
CA GLU A 206 -7.70 -15.40 -14.07
C GLU A 206 -8.99 -15.78 -14.80
N TRP A 207 -10.12 -15.26 -14.33
CA TRP A 207 -11.40 -15.40 -14.99
C TRP A 207 -12.09 -14.03 -15.18
N PRO A 208 -12.60 -13.72 -16.40
CA PRO A 208 -12.41 -14.47 -17.64
C PRO A 208 -10.94 -14.42 -18.11
N VAL A 209 -10.51 -15.39 -18.92
CA VAL A 209 -9.15 -15.41 -19.49
C VAL A 209 -9.04 -14.28 -20.52
N ILE A 210 -8.75 -13.08 -20.06
CA ILE A 210 -8.38 -11.96 -20.92
C ILE A 210 -6.89 -12.13 -21.16
N SER A 211 -6.52 -12.41 -22.42
CA SER A 211 -5.15 -12.67 -22.83
C SER A 211 -4.23 -11.53 -22.40
N GLY A 212 -3.33 -11.80 -21.45
CA GLY A 212 -2.19 -10.92 -21.13
C GLY A 212 -2.11 -10.38 -19.71
N ILE A 213 -3.03 -10.70 -18.79
CA ILE A 213 -2.95 -10.19 -17.41
C ILE A 213 -3.00 -11.33 -16.39
N SER A 214 -1.84 -11.59 -15.80
CA SER A 214 -1.64 -12.33 -14.55
C SER A 214 -0.17 -12.06 -14.25
N ILE A 215 0.20 -11.34 -13.17
CA ILE A 215 0.54 -11.93 -11.87
C ILE A 215 0.36 -10.95 -10.67
N ARG A 216 -0.39 -11.37 -9.63
CA ARG A 216 -0.39 -10.74 -8.28
C ARG A 216 0.72 -11.26 -7.33
N LEU A 217 1.31 -12.41 -7.63
CA LEU A 217 2.46 -12.98 -6.91
C LEU A 217 3.79 -12.23 -7.08
N LEU A 218 3.94 -11.28 -8.00
CA LEU A 218 5.16 -10.47 -8.09
C LEU A 218 5.18 -9.43 -6.97
N TRP A 219 4.02 -8.85 -6.71
CA TRP A 219 3.82 -7.78 -5.73
C TRP A 219 4.10 -8.21 -4.27
N GLN A 220 3.98 -9.51 -3.96
CA GLN A 220 4.44 -10.04 -2.65
C GLN A 220 5.92 -9.73 -2.40
N PHE A 221 6.76 -9.61 -3.44
CA PHE A 221 8.17 -9.29 -3.30
C PHE A 221 8.37 -7.95 -2.59
N LEU A 222 7.62 -6.90 -2.95
CA LEU A 222 7.72 -5.61 -2.28
C LEU A 222 7.27 -5.66 -0.82
N VAL A 223 6.23 -6.43 -0.53
CA VAL A 223 5.73 -6.62 0.85
C VAL A 223 6.78 -7.36 1.70
N VAL A 224 7.34 -8.45 1.18
CA VAL A 224 8.40 -9.21 1.86
C VAL A 224 9.67 -8.36 2.00
N LEU A 225 10.06 -7.61 0.97
CA LEU A 225 11.22 -6.73 1.00
C LEU A 225 11.06 -5.64 2.06
N GLY A 226 9.90 -5.00 2.14
CA GLY A 226 9.59 -3.99 3.16
C GLY A 226 9.64 -4.57 4.58
N ALA A 227 9.06 -5.75 4.78
CA ALA A 227 9.13 -6.43 6.06
C ALA A 227 10.57 -6.85 6.44
N TRP A 228 11.34 -7.40 5.50
CA TRP A 228 12.75 -7.73 5.70
C TRP A 228 13.58 -6.48 6.01
N TRP A 229 13.30 -5.36 5.34
CA TRP A 229 13.94 -4.07 5.57
C TRP A 229 13.76 -3.60 7.01
N ALA A 230 12.53 -3.69 7.53
CA ALA A 230 12.20 -3.32 8.91
C ALA A 230 12.90 -4.20 9.96
N ILE A 231 13.09 -5.50 9.68
CA ILE A 231 13.66 -6.46 10.63
C ILE A 231 15.20 -6.45 10.61
N ARG A 232 15.80 -6.46 9.40
CA ARG A 232 17.26 -6.61 9.22
C ARG A 232 17.87 -5.55 8.31
N GLY A 233 17.22 -5.23 7.19
CA GLY A 233 17.81 -4.44 6.12
C GLY A 233 18.30 -3.06 6.58
N TYR A 234 17.49 -2.35 7.36
CA TYR A 234 17.86 -1.05 7.91
C TYR A 234 19.17 -1.11 8.71
N ARG A 235 19.31 -2.06 9.65
CA ARG A 235 20.51 -2.16 10.49
C ARG A 235 21.76 -2.58 9.71
N MET A 236 21.60 -3.41 8.69
CA MET A 236 22.70 -4.00 7.95
C MET A 236 23.22 -3.09 6.82
N PHE A 237 22.32 -2.40 6.13
CA PHE A 237 22.64 -1.73 4.86
C PHE A 237 22.44 -0.22 4.87
N TRP A 238 21.84 0.35 5.91
CA TRP A 238 21.56 1.80 5.94
C TRP A 238 22.76 2.68 5.59
N PRO A 239 23.95 2.55 6.22
CA PRO A 239 25.10 3.41 5.91
C PRO A 239 25.58 3.28 4.46
N LYS A 240 25.46 2.08 3.88
CA LYS A 240 25.87 1.80 2.50
C LYS A 240 24.88 2.38 1.50
N ILE A 241 23.59 2.24 1.77
CA ILE A 241 22.52 2.70 0.87
C ILE A 241 22.45 4.22 0.81
N VAL A 242 22.70 4.92 1.92
CA VAL A 242 22.72 6.40 1.96
C VAL A 242 24.07 7.00 1.55
N SER A 243 24.98 6.20 1.00
CA SER A 243 26.27 6.68 0.48
C SER A 243 26.08 7.46 -0.83
N TRP A 244 26.92 8.46 -1.05
CA TRP A 244 26.84 9.32 -2.24
C TRP A 244 26.91 8.55 -3.57
N PRO A 245 27.77 7.53 -3.75
CA PRO A 245 27.81 6.78 -5.01
C PRO A 245 26.47 6.08 -5.32
N VAL A 246 25.84 5.49 -4.30
CA VAL A 246 24.55 4.79 -4.45
C VAL A 246 23.43 5.80 -4.74
N VAL A 247 23.41 6.93 -4.02
CA VAL A 247 22.42 8.00 -4.24
C VAL A 247 22.59 8.63 -5.63
N LEU A 248 23.82 8.83 -6.10
CA LEU A 248 24.10 9.37 -7.43
C LEU A 248 23.61 8.41 -8.52
N LEU A 249 23.89 7.11 -8.39
CA LEU A 249 23.39 6.09 -9.31
C LEU A 249 21.86 6.02 -9.31
N ALA A 250 21.23 6.04 -8.12
CA ALA A 250 19.78 6.10 -7.99
C ALA A 250 19.21 7.34 -8.68
N THR A 251 19.79 8.51 -8.43
CA THR A 251 19.35 9.79 -9.03
C THR A 251 19.50 9.77 -10.55
N ALA A 252 20.61 9.23 -11.08
CA ALA A 252 20.81 9.06 -12.52
C ALA A 252 19.74 8.12 -13.13
N TYR A 253 19.40 7.03 -12.43
CA TYR A 253 18.34 6.13 -12.86
C TYR A 253 16.95 6.79 -12.84
N LEU A 254 16.66 7.63 -11.84
CA LEU A 254 15.43 8.43 -11.81
C LEU A 254 15.38 9.44 -12.96
N GLY A 255 16.49 10.11 -13.26
CA GLY A 255 16.59 11.03 -14.40
C GLY A 255 16.37 10.30 -15.73
N PHE A 256 16.92 9.08 -15.88
CA PHE A 256 16.65 8.22 -17.02
C PHE A 256 15.16 7.83 -17.10
N GLY A 257 14.57 7.35 -16.02
CA GLY A 257 13.15 6.98 -15.96
C GLY A 257 12.25 8.14 -16.35
N LEU A 258 12.48 9.32 -15.77
CA LEU A 258 11.78 10.56 -16.08
C LEU A 258 11.88 10.94 -17.56
N MET A 259 13.08 10.86 -18.14
CA MET A 259 13.30 11.16 -19.55
C MET A 259 12.49 10.24 -20.46
N ILE A 260 12.49 8.94 -20.16
CA ILE A 260 11.74 7.96 -20.94
C ILE A 260 10.23 8.19 -20.78
N THR A 261 9.71 8.40 -19.58
CA THR A 261 8.26 8.58 -19.41
C THR A 261 7.75 9.87 -20.01
N LEU A 262 8.49 10.98 -19.85
CA LEU A 262 8.12 12.24 -20.50
C LEU A 262 8.15 12.14 -22.03
N SER A 263 8.99 11.27 -22.59
CA SER A 263 9.02 11.07 -24.04
C SER A 263 7.73 10.47 -24.60
N TRP A 264 6.94 9.79 -23.76
CA TRP A 264 5.66 9.23 -24.19
C TRP A 264 4.57 10.29 -24.28
N GLU A 265 4.74 11.38 -23.55
CA GLU A 265 3.76 12.46 -23.44
C GLU A 265 4.15 13.69 -24.30
N VAL A 266 5.44 13.82 -24.66
CA VAL A 266 6.01 15.00 -25.33
C VAL A 266 6.64 14.62 -26.66
N GLU A 267 6.01 15.01 -27.76
CA GLU A 267 6.36 14.62 -29.13
C GLU A 267 7.83 14.96 -29.53
N PRO A 268 8.38 16.16 -29.22
CA PRO A 268 9.79 16.46 -29.47
C PRO A 268 10.75 15.52 -28.73
N LEU A 269 10.35 15.04 -27.56
CA LEU A 269 11.16 14.15 -26.74
C LEU A 269 11.05 12.70 -27.23
N ALA A 270 9.87 12.30 -27.71
CA ALA A 270 9.67 11.03 -28.42
C ALA A 270 10.62 10.91 -29.62
N ALA A 271 10.73 11.97 -30.42
CA ALA A 271 11.60 12.01 -31.60
C ALA A 271 13.10 11.92 -31.27
N ALA A 272 13.50 12.34 -30.05
CA ALA A 272 14.87 12.29 -29.58
C ALA A 272 15.31 10.90 -29.10
N ILE A 273 14.38 9.98 -28.83
CA ILE A 273 14.70 8.64 -28.33
C ILE A 273 14.98 7.69 -29.51
N PRO A 274 16.16 7.05 -29.54
CA PRO A 274 16.45 6.03 -30.55
C PRO A 274 15.48 4.85 -30.48
N GLY A 275 14.94 4.42 -31.63
CA GLY A 275 13.94 3.35 -31.69
C GLY A 275 14.40 1.98 -31.16
N TYR A 276 15.69 1.73 -30.97
CA TYR A 276 16.18 0.52 -30.29
C TYR A 276 15.90 0.55 -28.78
N ILE A 277 15.90 1.74 -28.16
CA ILE A 277 15.55 1.92 -26.75
C ILE A 277 14.07 1.63 -26.56
N THR A 278 13.22 2.16 -27.45
CA THR A 278 11.78 1.90 -27.43
C THR A 278 11.47 0.40 -27.56
N ARG A 279 12.17 -0.33 -28.44
CA ARG A 279 12.01 -1.78 -28.60
C ARG A 279 12.54 -2.62 -27.43
N LEU A 280 13.56 -2.13 -26.71
CA LEU A 280 14.11 -2.82 -25.54
C LEU A 280 13.24 -2.61 -24.29
N ILE A 281 12.60 -1.44 -24.20
CA ILE A 281 11.78 -1.03 -23.06
C ILE A 281 10.34 -1.54 -23.22
N TYR A 282 9.81 -1.63 -24.44
CA TYR A 282 8.43 -2.04 -24.68
C TYR A 282 8.27 -3.57 -24.77
N PRO A 283 7.25 -4.17 -24.12
CA PRO A 283 6.22 -3.52 -23.31
C PRO A 283 6.63 -3.34 -21.83
N ILE A 284 6.48 -2.12 -21.29
CA ILE A 284 6.30 -1.93 -19.84
C ILE A 284 4.82 -2.11 -19.59
N ASP A 285 4.37 -3.36 -19.49
CA ASP A 285 2.98 -3.64 -19.17
C ASP A 285 2.69 -3.20 -17.73
N LYS A 286 1.77 -2.24 -17.60
CA LYS A 286 1.30 -1.66 -16.33
C LYS A 286 0.72 -2.65 -15.30
N PRO A 287 0.19 -3.85 -15.64
CA PRO A 287 -0.33 -4.80 -14.65
C PRO A 287 0.77 -5.48 -13.83
N ASP A 288 1.97 -5.66 -14.40
CA ASP A 288 3.01 -6.49 -13.79
C ASP A 288 4.08 -5.64 -13.13
N LEU A 289 4.56 -6.09 -11.97
CA LEU A 289 5.70 -5.50 -11.29
C LEU A 289 6.98 -5.85 -12.07
N GLY A 290 7.21 -5.17 -13.19
CA GLY A 290 8.39 -5.36 -14.02
C GLY A 290 9.68 -4.89 -13.33
N LEU A 291 10.82 -5.42 -13.78
CA LEU A 291 12.12 -5.13 -13.18
C LEU A 291 12.46 -3.62 -13.21
N LEU A 292 12.12 -2.92 -14.30
CA LEU A 292 12.35 -1.47 -14.40
C LEU A 292 11.53 -0.69 -13.35
N ARG A 293 10.28 -1.09 -13.12
CA ARG A 293 9.41 -0.48 -12.09
C ARG A 293 9.98 -0.72 -10.69
N LEU A 294 10.39 -1.96 -10.41
CA LEU A 294 10.98 -2.34 -9.14
C LEU A 294 12.26 -1.54 -8.84
N LEU A 295 13.17 -1.43 -9.82
CA LEU A 295 14.39 -0.63 -9.69
C LEU A 295 14.09 0.86 -9.53
N HIS A 296 13.05 1.37 -10.20
CA HIS A 296 12.65 2.77 -10.10
C HIS A 296 12.13 3.10 -8.71
N PHE A 297 11.23 2.27 -8.18
CA PHE A 297 10.76 2.37 -6.81
C PHE A 297 11.93 2.32 -5.80
N LEU A 298 12.87 1.38 -5.98
CA LEU A 298 14.06 1.28 -5.12
C LEU A 298 14.91 2.55 -5.18
N ALA A 299 15.13 3.12 -6.37
CA ALA A 299 15.87 4.37 -6.53
C ALA A 299 15.19 5.54 -5.80
N ILE A 300 13.85 5.65 -5.88
CA ILE A 300 13.08 6.62 -5.10
C ILE A 300 13.31 6.39 -3.60
N ALA A 301 13.17 5.15 -3.13
CA ALA A 301 13.32 4.81 -1.72
C ALA A 301 14.72 5.16 -1.18
N ILE A 302 15.77 4.98 -1.98
CA ILE A 302 17.16 5.36 -1.64
C ILE A 302 17.30 6.88 -1.49
N VAL A 303 16.80 7.65 -2.47
CA VAL A 303 16.86 9.12 -2.44
C VAL A 303 16.07 9.66 -1.25
N VAL A 304 14.86 9.16 -1.04
CA VAL A 304 14.02 9.52 0.12
C VAL A 304 14.71 9.18 1.43
N ALA A 305 15.31 7.99 1.55
CA ALA A 305 16.05 7.59 2.75
C ALA A 305 17.24 8.50 3.06
N LYS A 306 17.90 9.06 2.04
CA LYS A 306 19.01 10.00 2.21
C LYS A 306 18.55 11.38 2.70
N PHE A 307 17.47 11.91 2.11
CA PHE A 307 17.07 13.31 2.30
C PHE A 307 15.97 13.51 3.35
N VAL A 308 15.23 12.46 3.71
CA VAL A 308 14.17 12.52 4.73
C VAL A 308 14.70 11.99 6.07
N PRO A 309 15.12 12.86 7.00
CA PRO A 309 15.55 12.46 8.34
C PRO A 309 14.55 11.55 9.07
N PRO A 310 15.02 10.60 9.90
CA PRO A 310 14.16 9.75 10.73
C PRO A 310 13.21 10.53 11.66
N ASN A 311 13.66 11.71 12.09
CA ASN A 311 13.01 12.65 12.99
C ASN A 311 12.28 13.78 12.25
N TRP A 312 11.99 13.60 10.95
CA TRP A 312 11.19 14.53 10.17
C TRP A 312 9.80 14.73 10.82
N ARG A 313 9.54 15.95 11.29
CA ARG A 313 8.23 16.40 11.82
C ARG A 313 7.40 17.16 10.78
N GLY A 314 7.92 17.34 9.58
CA GLY A 314 7.33 18.19 8.55
C GLY A 314 5.99 17.66 8.07
N PHE A 315 5.00 18.55 8.16
CA PHE A 315 3.59 18.39 7.86
C PHE A 315 2.91 17.26 8.62
N THR A 316 2.49 17.56 9.85
CA THR A 316 1.40 16.84 10.54
C THR A 316 0.09 17.13 9.80
N MET A 317 -0.01 16.65 8.55
CA MET A 317 -1.26 16.60 7.81
C MET A 317 -2.10 15.49 8.44
N VAL A 318 -2.84 15.87 9.48
CA VAL A 318 -3.71 14.97 10.25
C VAL A 318 -4.64 14.17 9.31
N GLY A 319 -5.09 14.77 8.21
CA GLY A 319 -5.85 14.08 7.17
C GLY A 319 -5.09 12.91 6.50
N LEU A 320 -3.84 13.11 6.08
CA LEU A 320 -3.00 12.04 5.51
C LEU A 320 -2.74 10.93 6.52
N ILE A 321 -2.49 11.30 7.77
CA ILE A 321 -2.31 10.34 8.87
C ILE A 321 -3.57 9.49 8.98
N HIS A 322 -4.75 10.10 9.14
CA HIS A 322 -6.01 9.35 9.26
C HIS A 322 -6.29 8.44 8.07
N CYS A 323 -6.07 8.92 6.84
CA CYS A 323 -6.17 8.11 5.63
C CYS A 323 -5.23 6.90 5.68
N GLY A 324 -3.97 7.09 6.09
CA GLY A 324 -2.99 6.02 6.22
C GLY A 324 -3.26 5.05 7.37
N GLU A 325 -3.79 5.55 8.50
CA GLU A 325 -4.15 4.71 9.64
C GLU A 325 -5.29 3.74 9.31
N ARG A 326 -6.18 4.16 8.40
CA ARG A 326 -7.36 3.42 7.91
C ARG A 326 -7.22 3.12 6.43
N SER A 327 -6.07 2.56 6.06
CA SER A 327 -5.70 2.42 4.65
C SER A 327 -6.62 1.52 3.85
N LEU A 328 -7.19 0.47 4.47
CA LEU A 328 -8.11 -0.45 3.80
C LEU A 328 -9.43 0.25 3.48
N GLU A 329 -10.02 0.89 4.49
CA GLU A 329 -11.30 1.58 4.38
C GLU A 329 -11.17 2.77 3.42
N THR A 330 -10.09 3.53 3.53
CA THR A 330 -9.79 4.66 2.66
C THR A 330 -9.52 4.21 1.22
N TYR A 331 -8.87 3.07 1.01
CA TYR A 331 -8.68 2.49 -0.33
C TYR A 331 -10.03 2.13 -0.96
N CYS A 332 -10.91 1.43 -0.23
CA CYS A 332 -12.24 1.10 -0.75
C CYS A 332 -13.05 2.35 -1.11
N ALA A 333 -13.01 3.37 -0.26
CA ALA A 333 -13.65 4.66 -0.54
C ALA A 333 -13.03 5.35 -1.78
N ALA A 334 -11.70 5.31 -1.93
CA ALA A 334 -11.00 5.89 -3.07
C ALA A 334 -11.41 5.24 -4.39
N VAL A 335 -11.54 3.90 -4.45
CA VAL A 335 -11.97 3.19 -5.66
C VAL A 335 -13.40 3.58 -6.06
N VAL A 336 -14.33 3.69 -5.10
CA VAL A 336 -15.70 4.12 -5.39
C VAL A 336 -15.74 5.58 -5.82
N LEU A 337 -15.03 6.46 -5.11
CA LEU A 337 -14.97 7.88 -5.44
C LEU A 337 -14.31 8.14 -6.79
N SER A 338 -13.26 7.40 -7.14
CA SER A 338 -12.61 7.54 -8.46
C SER A 338 -13.58 7.16 -9.56
N LEU A 339 -14.36 6.08 -9.36
CA LEU A 339 -15.38 5.65 -10.31
C LEU A 339 -16.48 6.72 -10.48
N LEU A 340 -16.97 7.31 -9.39
CA LEU A 340 -17.95 8.40 -9.43
C LEU A 340 -17.39 9.67 -10.08
N ALA A 341 -16.11 9.99 -9.84
CA ALA A 341 -15.44 11.11 -10.49
C ALA A 341 -15.29 10.88 -12.00
N SER A 342 -14.91 9.66 -12.43
CA SER A 342 -14.88 9.27 -13.83
C SER A 342 -16.24 9.49 -14.50
N TRP A 343 -17.30 9.03 -13.84
CA TRP A 343 -18.67 9.23 -14.33
C TRP A 343 -18.99 10.72 -14.54
N TYR A 344 -18.73 11.54 -13.52
CA TYR A 344 -19.01 12.98 -13.60
C TYR A 344 -18.23 13.66 -14.73
N LEU A 345 -16.94 13.32 -14.90
CA LEU A 345 -16.11 13.94 -15.93
C LEU A 345 -16.51 13.54 -17.35
N VAL A 346 -16.96 12.31 -17.55
CA VAL A 346 -17.40 11.83 -18.87
C VAL A 346 -18.77 12.41 -19.25
N GLU A 347 -19.65 12.63 -18.27
CA GLU A 347 -21.07 12.87 -18.53
C GLU A 347 -21.52 14.31 -18.30
N VAL A 348 -20.82 15.03 -17.43
CA VAL A 348 -21.18 16.40 -17.06
C VAL A 348 -20.20 17.40 -17.66
N SER A 349 -18.91 17.25 -17.37
CA SER A 349 -17.88 18.15 -17.90
C SER A 349 -16.49 17.56 -17.68
N ASP A 350 -15.68 17.56 -18.74
CA ASP A 350 -14.26 17.20 -18.72
C ASP A 350 -13.34 18.42 -18.55
N SER A 351 -13.89 19.61 -18.30
CA SER A 351 -13.11 20.85 -18.16
C SER A 351 -12.10 20.77 -17.01
N ILE A 352 -11.00 21.51 -17.10
CA ILE A 352 -9.97 21.57 -16.04
C ILE A 352 -10.59 21.99 -14.69
N ALA A 353 -11.59 22.88 -14.71
CA ALA A 353 -12.31 23.29 -13.51
C ALA A 353 -13.12 22.12 -12.91
N ALA A 354 -13.83 21.35 -13.74
CA ALA A 354 -14.53 20.14 -13.29
C ALA A 354 -13.56 19.10 -12.72
N GLN A 355 -12.43 18.87 -13.37
CA GLN A 355 -11.35 17.99 -12.91
C GLN A 355 -10.79 18.42 -11.55
N PHE A 356 -10.62 19.73 -11.34
CA PHE A 356 -10.18 20.28 -10.06
C PHE A 356 -11.21 20.02 -8.97
N VAL A 357 -12.49 20.31 -9.25
CA VAL A 357 -13.59 20.15 -8.30
C VAL A 357 -13.71 18.70 -7.86
N VAL A 358 -13.73 17.73 -8.80
CA VAL A 358 -13.84 16.31 -8.43
C VAL A 358 -12.60 15.80 -7.69
N SER A 359 -11.41 16.26 -8.06
CA SER A 359 -10.15 15.87 -7.40
C SER A 359 -10.11 16.42 -5.97
N ALA A 360 -10.35 17.72 -5.79
CA ALA A 360 -10.33 18.37 -4.48
C ALA A 360 -11.44 17.84 -3.57
N THR A 361 -12.66 17.67 -4.10
CA THR A 361 -13.80 17.12 -3.35
C THR A 361 -13.56 15.66 -2.97
N GLY A 362 -13.00 14.86 -3.87
CA GLY A 362 -12.64 13.48 -3.59
C GLY A 362 -11.59 13.35 -2.48
N VAL A 363 -10.51 14.14 -2.54
CA VAL A 363 -9.51 14.18 -1.45
C VAL A 363 -10.13 14.63 -0.13
N ALA A 364 -10.97 15.67 -0.14
CA ALA A 364 -11.66 16.14 1.06
C ALA A 364 -12.61 15.06 1.64
N ALA A 365 -13.34 14.35 0.77
CA ALA A 365 -14.22 13.26 1.17
C ALA A 365 -13.44 12.09 1.78
N LEU A 366 -12.28 11.72 1.22
CA LEU A 366 -11.40 10.70 1.78
C LEU A 366 -10.90 11.08 3.18
N VAL A 367 -10.47 12.34 3.36
CA VAL A 367 -10.02 12.85 4.66
C VAL A 367 -11.16 12.84 5.67
N LEU A 368 -12.33 13.34 5.28
CA LEU A 368 -13.51 13.37 6.15
C LEU A 368 -13.92 11.96 6.56
N PHE A 369 -14.02 11.04 5.60
CA PHE A 369 -14.36 9.63 5.83
C PHE A 369 -13.39 8.97 6.80
N ALA A 370 -12.08 9.10 6.56
CA ALA A 370 -11.04 8.52 7.42
C ALA A 370 -11.08 9.13 8.83
N THR A 371 -11.32 10.43 8.96
CA THR A 371 -11.43 11.13 10.24
C THR A 371 -12.66 10.68 11.03
N CYS A 372 -13.82 10.56 10.37
CA CYS A 372 -15.05 10.02 10.97
C CYS A 372 -14.85 8.59 11.47
N MET A 373 -14.23 7.73 10.67
CA MET A 373 -13.91 6.34 11.06
C MET A 373 -12.93 6.29 12.24
N ALA A 374 -11.93 7.16 12.26
CA ALA A 374 -11.00 7.29 13.40
C ALA A 374 -11.73 7.72 14.68
N TRP A 375 -12.67 8.66 14.57
CA TRP A 375 -13.47 9.14 15.70
C TRP A 375 -14.41 8.05 16.25
N ILE A 376 -15.15 7.35 15.38
CA ILE A 376 -16.03 6.23 15.76
C ILE A 376 -15.22 5.13 16.46
N GLY A 377 -14.06 4.77 15.91
CA GLY A 377 -13.19 3.75 16.49
C GLY A 377 -12.65 4.12 17.87
N LYS A 378 -12.33 5.40 18.11
CA LYS A 378 -11.93 5.88 19.45
C LYS A 378 -13.08 5.76 20.45
N ARG A 379 -14.29 6.16 20.05
CA ARG A 379 -15.48 6.15 20.92
C ARG A 379 -15.92 4.72 21.27
N SER A 380 -15.86 3.79 20.32
CA SER A 380 -16.15 2.36 20.55
C SER A 380 -15.21 1.73 21.59
N ARG A 381 -13.91 2.06 21.55
CA ARG A 381 -12.93 1.59 22.55
C ARG A 381 -13.16 2.17 23.95
N GLN A 382 -13.73 3.36 24.04
CA GLN A 382 -14.06 4.02 25.31
C GLN A 382 -15.37 3.51 25.93
N HIS A 383 -16.30 3.00 25.11
CA HIS A 383 -17.59 2.47 25.55
C HIS A 383 -17.88 1.08 24.94
N PRO A 384 -17.26 0.00 25.45
CA PRO A 384 -17.41 -1.35 24.92
C PRO A 384 -18.81 -1.97 25.10
N LYS A 385 -19.75 -1.28 25.76
CA LYS A 385 -21.10 -1.78 26.09
C LYS A 385 -22.20 -1.39 25.08
N LEU A 386 -21.85 -0.82 23.93
CA LEU A 386 -22.80 -0.34 22.91
C LEU A 386 -22.70 -1.10 21.57
N LEU A 387 -22.04 -2.25 21.55
CA LEU A 387 -21.99 -3.17 20.40
C LEU A 387 -22.49 -4.55 20.80
#